data_AF-A0R3B2-F1
#
_entry.id   AF-A0R3B2-F1
#
_cell.length_a   1.000
_cell.length_b   1.000
_cell.length_c   1.000
_cell.angle_alpha   90.00
_cell.angle_beta   90.00
_cell.angle_gamma   90.00
#
_symmetry.space_group_name_H-M   'P 1'
#
loop_
_entity.id
_entity.type
_entity.pdbx_description
1 polymer ?
#
loop_
_entity_poly.entity_id
_entity_poly.type
_entity_poly.pdbx_seq_one_letter_code
_entity_poly.pdbx_strand_id
1 'polypeptide(L)'
;MAMVIIGPFIYAAINLVVGFMALIAGGMLETQTSNSSIIFGVAALGLLLIAFGGGTLLLRRNNPQARGLGIGLMIGWALMSVLTAGFCTGINPEMYT
;
A
#
# COMPACT_ATOMS: atom_id res chain seq x y z
N MET A 1 19.14 8.12 9.62
CA MET A 1 17.91 8.07 10.45
C MET A 1 16.75 8.83 9.81
N ALA A 2 16.95 10.03 9.26
CA ALA A 2 15.91 10.81 8.59
C ALA A 2 15.10 10.03 7.52
N MET A 3 15.75 9.18 6.72
CA MET A 3 15.05 8.39 5.68
C MET A 3 13.99 7.41 6.19
N VAL A 4 14.10 6.94 7.44
CA VAL A 4 13.06 6.08 8.06
C VAL A 4 11.77 6.86 8.28
N ILE A 5 11.87 8.15 8.62
CA ILE A 5 10.73 9.02 8.87
C ILE A 5 10.07 9.43 7.55
N ILE A 6 10.86 9.58 6.49
CA ILE A 6 10.35 9.96 5.15
C ILE A 6 9.57 8.80 4.50
N GLY A 7 10.00 7.55 4.71
CA GLY A 7 9.37 6.38 4.09
C GLY A 7 7.85 6.26 4.31
N PRO A 8 7.31 6.46 5.53
CA PRO A 8 5.88 6.46 5.79
C PRO A 8 5.10 7.51 4.99
N PHE A 9 5.63 8.73 4.84
CA PHE A 9 4.99 9.78 4.05
C PHE A 9 4.97 9.44 2.56
N ILE A 10 6.08 8.88 2.05
CA ILE A 10 6.13 8.38 0.66
C ILE A 10 5.11 7.27 0.47
N TYR A 11 5.07 6.30 1.38
CA TYR A 11 4.10 5.23 1.32
C TYR A 11 2.66 5.76 1.39
N ALA A 12 2.38 6.73 2.26
CA ALA A 12 1.06 7.35 2.36
C ALA A 12 0.64 8.02 1.05
N ALA A 13 1.55 8.73 0.37
CA ALA A 13 1.27 9.33 -0.94
C ALA A 13 0.97 8.25 -2.00
N ILE A 14 1.76 7.17 -2.05
CA ILE A 14 1.53 6.04 -2.95
C ILE A 14 0.19 5.37 -2.64
N ASN A 15 -0.08 5.13 -1.36
CA ASN A 15 -1.30 4.50 -0.88
C ASN A 15 -2.53 5.34 -1.18
N LEU A 16 -2.44 6.66 -1.05
CA LEU A 16 -3.52 7.56 -1.41
C LEU A 16 -3.84 7.46 -2.91
N VAL A 17 -2.82 7.49 -3.78
CA VAL A 17 -3.03 7.39 -5.23
C VAL A 17 -3.60 6.03 -5.61
N VAL A 18 -2.94 4.94 -5.21
CA VAL A 18 -3.35 3.57 -5.62
C VAL A 18 -4.65 3.16 -4.96
N GLY A 19 -4.83 3.46 -3.67
CA GLY A 19 -6.03 3.16 -2.91
C GLY A 19 -7.25 3.91 -3.43
N PHE A 20 -7.15 5.21 -3.73
CA PHE A 20 -8.26 5.94 -4.35
C PHE A 20 -8.56 5.44 -5.77
N MET A 21 -7.54 5.13 -6.57
CA MET A 21 -7.77 4.57 -7.91
C MET A 21 -8.50 3.22 -7.82
N ALA A 22 -8.18 2.38 -6.83
CA ALA A 22 -8.87 1.13 -6.58
C ALA A 22 -10.33 1.36 -6.13
N LEU A 23 -10.59 2.35 -5.27
CA LEU A 23 -11.95 2.71 -4.85
C LEU A 23 -12.80 3.21 -6.02
N ILE A 24 -12.25 4.08 -6.86
CA ILE A 24 -12.95 4.59 -8.05
C ILE A 24 -13.24 3.45 -9.02
N ALA A 25 -12.22 2.66 -9.36
CA ALA A 25 -12.37 1.54 -10.28
C ALA A 25 -13.34 0.47 -9.74
N GLY A 26 -13.27 0.15 -8.45
CA GLY A 26 -14.18 -0.76 -7.75
C GLY A 26 -15.63 -0.30 -7.82
N GLY A 27 -15.90 0.95 -7.47
CA GLY A 27 -17.26 1.52 -7.51
C GLY A 27 -17.85 1.61 -8.92
N MET A 28 -17.01 1.86 -9.94
CA MET A 28 -17.44 1.87 -11.35
C MET A 28 -17.76 0.48 -11.89
N LEU A 29 -17.07 -0.56 -11.39
CA LEU A 29 -17.24 -1.94 -11.86
C LEU A 29 -18.39 -2.64 -11.14
N GLU A 30 -18.69 -2.29 -9.89
CA GLU A 30 -19.86 -2.82 -9.17
C GLU A 30 -21.19 -2.56 -9.89
N THR A 31 -21.29 -1.43 -10.60
CA THR A 31 -22.47 -1.10 -11.40
C THR A 31 -22.62 -1.97 -12.67
N GLN A 32 -21.58 -2.69 -13.08
CA GLN A 32 -21.56 -3.49 -14.33
C GLN A 32 -21.25 -4.98 -14.14
N THR A 33 -20.61 -5.40 -13.04
CA THR A 33 -20.26 -6.81 -12.77
C THR A 33 -19.84 -7.01 -11.30
N SER A 34 -20.06 -8.19 -10.71
CA SER A 34 -19.66 -8.54 -9.33
C SER A 34 -18.14 -8.75 -9.13
N ASN A 35 -17.28 -8.15 -9.96
CA ASN A 35 -15.83 -8.38 -9.99
C ASN A 35 -15.00 -7.30 -9.26
N SER A 36 -15.63 -6.39 -8.52
CA SER A 36 -14.97 -5.30 -7.78
C SER A 36 -13.93 -5.83 -6.76
N SER A 37 -14.20 -6.99 -6.17
CA SER A 37 -13.30 -7.71 -5.25
C SER A 37 -11.92 -8.03 -5.86
N ILE A 38 -11.85 -8.33 -7.16
CA ILE A 38 -10.56 -8.60 -7.84
C ILE A 38 -9.67 -7.35 -7.86
N ILE A 39 -10.26 -6.17 -8.06
CA ILE A 39 -9.53 -4.90 -8.14
C ILE A 39 -8.89 -4.58 -6.80
N PHE A 40 -9.67 -4.71 -5.72
CA PHE A 40 -9.18 -4.51 -4.37
C PHE A 40 -8.06 -5.51 -4.03
N GLY A 41 -8.20 -6.77 -4.44
CA GLY A 41 -7.15 -7.80 -4.33
C GLY A 41 -5.85 -7.42 -5.04
N VAL A 42 -5.94 -6.98 -6.29
CA VAL A 42 -4.76 -6.56 -7.08
C VAL A 42 -4.11 -5.31 -6.47
N ALA A 43 -4.90 -4.33 -6.04
CA ALA A 43 -4.40 -3.14 -5.37
C ALA A 43 -3.69 -3.48 -4.05
N ALA A 44 -4.27 -4.37 -3.24
CA ALA A 44 -3.68 -4.85 -2.00
C ALA A 44 -2.31 -5.52 -2.23
N LEU A 45 -2.25 -6.43 -3.20
CA LEU A 45 -1.00 -7.11 -3.56
C LEU A 45 0.05 -6.12 -4.08
N GLY A 46 -0.34 -5.18 -4.94
CA GLY A 46 0.57 -4.15 -5.45
C GLY A 46 1.16 -3.28 -4.33
N LEU A 47 0.31 -2.81 -3.42
CA LEU A 47 0.71 -2.00 -2.27
C LEU A 47 1.60 -2.76 -1.28
N LEU A 48 1.33 -4.04 -1.08
CA LEU A 48 2.14 -4.93 -0.26
C LEU A 48 3.51 -5.19 -0.90
N LEU A 49 3.56 -5.39 -2.23
CA LEU A 49 4.81 -5.53 -2.98
C LEU A 49 5.63 -4.24 -2.99
N ILE A 50 5.01 -3.07 -3.01
CA ILE A 50 5.75 -1.81 -2.89
C ILE A 50 6.38 -1.68 -1.50
N ALA A 51 5.61 -2.00 -0.45
CA ALA A 51 6.09 -1.90 0.93
C ALA A 51 7.19 -2.94 1.24
N PHE A 52 6.89 -4.22 1.03
CA PHE A 52 7.79 -5.31 1.38
C PHE A 52 8.75 -5.67 0.26
N GLY A 53 8.31 -5.72 -1.00
CA GLY A 53 9.21 -5.95 -2.13
C GLY A 53 10.18 -4.78 -2.32
N GLY A 54 9.67 -3.55 -2.41
CA GLY A 54 10.50 -2.34 -2.46
C GLY A 54 11.37 -2.18 -1.21
N GLY A 55 10.79 -2.38 -0.03
CA GLY A 55 11.51 -2.27 1.24
C GLY A 55 12.64 -3.30 1.41
N THR A 56 12.41 -4.57 1.06
CA THR A 56 13.45 -5.63 1.13
C THR A 56 14.59 -5.38 0.15
N LEU A 57 14.28 -4.91 -1.06
CA LEU A 57 15.28 -4.59 -2.08
C LEU A 57 16.17 -3.42 -1.62
N LEU A 58 15.58 -2.42 -0.97
CA LEU A 58 16.30 -1.30 -0.37
C LEU A 58 17.13 -1.72 0.86
N LEU A 59 16.64 -2.66 1.67
CA LEU A 59 17.36 -3.23 2.82
C LEU A 59 18.63 -3.98 2.42
N ARG A 60 18.64 -4.60 1.23
CA ARG A 60 19.79 -5.35 0.69
C ARG A 60 20.91 -4.45 0.15
N ARG A 61 20.66 -3.15 -0.05
CA ARG A 61 21.71 -2.21 -0.47
C ARG A 61 22.66 -1.87 0.68
N ASN A 62 23.94 -1.69 0.37
CA ASN A 62 24.97 -1.30 1.33
C ASN A 62 24.97 0.21 1.67
N ASN A 63 23.81 0.87 1.55
CA ASN A 63 23.63 2.30 1.82
C ASN A 63 22.67 2.49 3.00
N PRO A 64 23.11 3.12 4.11
CA PRO A 64 22.27 3.30 5.30
C PRO A 64 21.01 4.13 5.05
N GLN A 65 21.02 5.05 4.08
CA GLN A 65 19.84 5.82 3.70
C GLN A 65 18.79 4.96 2.99
N ALA A 66 19.23 4.07 2.09
CA ALA A 66 18.35 3.14 1.40
C ALA A 66 17.70 2.16 2.38
N ARG A 67 18.48 1.61 3.32
CA ARG A 67 17.96 0.72 4.37
C ARG A 67 16.91 1.43 5.22
N GLY A 68 17.17 2.69 5.60
CA GLY A 68 16.22 3.51 6.34
C GLY A 68 14.91 3.73 5.57
N LEU A 69 15.00 4.05 4.29
CA LEU A 69 13.82 4.23 3.42
C LEU A 69 13.00 2.93 3.32
N GLY A 70 13.66 1.78 3.17
CA GLY A 70 12.99 0.49 3.08
C GLY A 70 12.21 0.12 4.36
N ILE A 71 12.81 0.36 5.53
CA ILE A 71 12.12 0.20 6.82
C ILE A 71 10.94 1.17 6.91
N GLY A 72 11.14 2.43 6.50
CA GLY A 72 10.09 3.44 6.48
C GLY A 72 8.90 3.08 5.59
N LEU A 73 9.14 2.46 4.42
CA LEU A 73 8.06 1.98 3.54
C LEU A 73 7.22 0.87 4.20
N MET A 74 7.88 -0.08 4.88
CA MET A 74 7.18 -1.15 5.62
C MET A 74 6.36 -0.59 6.79
N ILE A 75 6.92 0.36 7.54
CA ILE A 75 6.21 1.06 8.63
C ILE A 75 5.03 1.86 8.06
N GLY A 76 5.22 2.54 6.93
CA GLY A 76 4.16 3.28 6.23
C GLY A 76 2.98 2.40 5.85
N TRP A 77 3.24 1.21 5.34
CA TRP A 77 2.19 0.22 5.03
C TRP A 77 1.40 -0.21 6.26
N ALA A 78 2.09 -0.50 7.37
CA ALA A 78 1.44 -0.86 8.62
C ALA A 78 0.60 0.30 9.17
N LEU A 79 1.14 1.52 9.18
CA LEU A 79 0.43 2.71 9.64
C LEU A 79 -0.82 2.98 8.80
N MET A 80 -0.72 2.99 7.47
CA MET A 80 -1.88 3.24 6.61
C MET A 80 -2.93 2.13 6.74
N SER A 81 -2.52 0.87 6.91
CA SER A 81 -3.45 -0.23 7.14
C SER A 81 -4.24 -0.03 8.44
N VAL A 82 -3.57 0.39 9.53
CA VAL A 82 -4.22 0.63 10.82
C VAL A 82 -5.10 1.89 10.78
N LEU A 83 -4.60 2.99 10.23
CA LEU A 83 -5.29 4.29 10.21
C LEU A 83 -6.55 4.28 9.32
N THR A 84 -6.57 3.46 8.27
CA THR A 84 -7.70 3.38 7.33
C THR A 84 -8.55 2.13 7.51
N ALA A 85 -8.33 1.36 8.59
CA ALA A 85 -8.94 0.04 8.80
C ALA A 85 -8.79 -0.89 7.58
N GLY A 86 -7.70 -0.74 6.83
CA GLY A 86 -7.40 -1.56 5.65
C GLY A 86 -8.13 -1.17 4.35
N PHE A 87 -9.00 -0.16 4.35
CA PHE A 87 -9.74 0.23 3.15
C PHE A 87 -8.82 0.76 2.05
N CYS A 88 -7.93 1.70 2.37
CA CYS A 88 -7.02 2.28 1.38
C CYS A 88 -5.85 1.35 1.02
N THR A 89 -5.59 0.31 1.82
CA THR A 89 -4.58 -0.71 1.52
C THR A 89 -5.14 -1.94 0.85
N GLY A 90 -6.46 -2.02 0.66
CA GLY A 90 -7.08 -3.17 0.00
C GLY A 90 -7.24 -4.39 0.92
N ILE A 91 -6.77 -4.36 2.17
CA ILE A 91 -6.71 -5.57 3.01
C ILE A 91 -8.00 -5.82 3.81
N ASN A 92 -8.95 -4.88 3.79
CA ASN A 92 -10.17 -4.99 4.57
C ASN A 92 -11.06 -6.14 4.06
N PRO A 93 -11.43 -7.13 4.90
CA PRO A 93 -12.24 -8.27 4.50
C PRO A 93 -13.66 -7.89 4.02
N GLU A 94 -14.20 -6.77 4.50
CA GLU A 94 -15.52 -6.26 4.10
C GLU A 94 -15.57 -5.93 2.60
N MET A 95 -14.43 -5.77 1.92
CA MET A 95 -14.37 -5.50 0.48
C MET A 95 -14.39 -6.75 -0.41
N TYR A 96 -14.44 -7.93 0.21
CA TYR A 96 -14.42 -9.23 -0.46
C TYR A 96 -15.63 -10.11 -0.15
N THR A 97 -16.58 -9.57 0.62
CA THR A 97 -17.81 -10.24 1.05
C THR A 97 -18.97 -9.70 0.23
#